data_AF-A0A847FBD0-F1
#
_entry.id   AF-A0A847FBD0-F1
#
_cell.length_a   1.000
_cell.length_b   1.000
_cell.length_c   1.000
_cell.angle_alpha   90.00
_cell.angle_beta   90.00
_cell.angle_gamma   90.00
#
_symmetry.space_group_name_H-M   'P 1'
#
loop_
_entity.id
_entity.type
_entity.pdbx_description
1 polymer ?
#
loop_
_entity_poly.entity_id
_entity_poly.type
_entity_poly.pdbx_seq_one_letter_code
_entity_poly.pdbx_strand_id
1 'polypeptide(L)' 'AQMLSGVMMLKHLKENEAAERIEKAIAAVVREGKSITYDLLPEERRNQAVGTSQVADAIIEKLG' A
#
# COMPACT_ATOMS: atom_id res chain seq x y z
N ALA A 1 8.04 -4.55 -0.96
CA ALA A 1 8.70 -3.28 -0.58
C ALA A 1 8.99 -2.30 -1.74
N GLN A 2 8.49 -2.50 -2.97
CA GLN A 2 8.78 -1.57 -4.08
C GLN A 2 7.95 -0.26 -4.07
N MET A 3 6.74 -0.28 -3.50
CA MET A 3 5.85 0.89 -3.49
C MET A 3 6.40 2.06 -2.65
N LEU A 4 7.00 1.78 -1.50
CA LEU A 4 7.64 2.81 -0.65
C LEU A 4 8.90 3.39 -1.31
N SER A 5 9.66 2.58 -2.06
CA SER A 5 10.75 3.09 -2.90
C SER A 5 10.22 4.05 -3.97
N GLY A 6 9.05 3.76 -4.56
CA GLY A 6 8.35 4.68 -5.46
C GLY A 6 7.98 6.01 -4.79
N VAL A 7 7.50 5.97 -3.55
CA VAL A 7 7.24 7.20 -2.74
C VAL A 7 8.53 8.00 -2.55
N MET A 8 9.64 7.34 -2.20
CA MET A 8 10.94 8.01 -2.05
C MET A 8 11.43 8.62 -3.37
N MET A 9 11.22 7.92 -4.49
CA MET A 9 11.55 8.42 -5.82
C MET A 9 10.75 9.68 -6.16
N LEU A 10 9.44 9.70 -5.92
CA LEU A 10 8.60 10.88 -6.16
C LEU A 10 9.06 12.08 -5.31
N LYS A 11 9.39 11.85 -4.03
CA LYS A 11 9.98 12.90 -3.16
C LYS A 11 11.30 13.43 -3.74
N HIS A 12 12.15 12.55 -4.26
CA HIS A 12 13.41 12.95 -4.91
C HIS A 12 13.19 13.80 -6.17
N LEU A 13 12.17 13.46 -6.97
CA LEU A 13 11.77 14.21 -8.16
C LEU A 13 11.01 15.51 -7.85
N LYS A 14 10.78 15.84 -6.56
CA LYS A 14 9.98 16.97 -6.06
C LYS A 14 8.48 16.87 -6.36
N GLU A 15 8.00 15.68 -6.70
CA GLU A 15 6.58 15.35 -6.88
C GLU A 15 5.91 15.08 -5.52
N ASN A 16 5.95 16.06 -4.63
CA ASN A 16 5.61 15.88 -3.21
C ASN A 16 4.12 15.54 -2.99
N GLU A 17 3.22 16.17 -3.74
CA GLU A 17 1.78 15.91 -3.62
C GLU A 17 1.45 14.47 -4.04
N ALA A 18 2.01 14.01 -5.16
CA ALA A 18 1.85 12.64 -5.63
C ALA A 18 2.43 11.64 -4.61
N ALA A 19 3.62 11.92 -4.06
CA ALA A 19 4.23 11.10 -3.03
C ALA A 19 3.34 10.99 -1.78
N GLU A 20 2.81 12.11 -1.30
CA GLU A 20 1.97 12.17 -0.12
C GLU A 20 0.65 11.42 -0.33
N ARG A 21 0.02 11.57 -1.49
CA ARG A 21 -1.21 10.83 -1.84
C ARG A 21 -1.00 9.32 -1.82
N ILE A 22 0.08 8.83 -2.45
CA ILE A 22 0.39 7.39 -2.47
C ILE A 22 0.76 6.88 -1.08
N GLU A 23 1.57 7.63 -0.33
CA GLU A 23 1.95 7.26 1.05
C GLU A 23 0.72 7.15 1.96
N LYS A 24 -0.21 8.10 1.87
CA LYS A 24 -1.49 8.07 2.61
C LYS A 24 -2.36 6.88 2.21
N ALA A 25 -2.46 6.58 0.92
CA ALA A 25 -3.23 5.43 0.42
C ALA A 25 -2.66 4.09 0.92
N ILE A 26 -1.34 3.90 0.83
CA ILE A 26 -0.65 2.72 1.37
C ILE A 26 -0.92 2.59 2.87
N ALA A 27 -0.77 3.69 3.63
CA ALA A 27 -1.01 3.68 5.07
C ALA A 27 -2.47 3.34 5.41
N ALA A 28 -3.44 3.79 4.61
CA ALA A 28 -4.85 3.47 4.80
C ALA A 28 -5.13 1.97 4.61
N VAL A 29 -4.61 1.36 3.54
CA VAL A 29 -4.79 -0.08 3.26
C VAL A 29 -4.14 -0.94 4.35
N VAL A 30 -2.92 -0.60 4.76
CA VAL A 30 -2.22 -1.33 5.83
C VAL A 30 -2.97 -1.22 7.17
N ARG A 31 -3.47 -0.02 7.51
CA ARG A 31 -4.25 0.21 8.73
C ARG A 31 -5.58 -0.55 8.72
N GLU A 32 -6.24 -0.64 7.57
CA GLU A 32 -7.49 -1.41 7.42
C GLU A 32 -7.24 -2.92 7.54
N GLY A 33 -6.09 -3.40 7.04
CA GLY A 33 -5.63 -4.78 7.25
C GLY A 33 -6.54 -5.86 6.64
N LYS A 34 -7.39 -5.49 5.67
CA LYS A 34 -8.29 -6.41 4.94
C LYS A 34 -7.69 -6.90 3.62
N SER A 35 -7.09 -5.99 2.84
CA SER A 35 -6.51 -6.28 1.52
C SER A 35 -4.99 -6.16 1.58
N ILE A 36 -4.36 -7.07 2.31
CA ILE A 36 -2.89 -7.12 2.49
C ILE A 36 -2.37 -8.54 2.24
N THR A 37 -1.08 -8.63 1.89
CA THR A 37 -0.39 -9.90 1.67
C THR A 37 -0.11 -10.63 2.99
N TYR A 38 0.14 -11.94 2.90
CA TYR A 38 0.28 -12.84 4.06
C TYR A 38 1.37 -12.44 5.05
N ASP A 39 2.42 -11.75 4.58
CA ASP A 39 3.55 -11.27 5.38
C ASP A 39 3.17 -10.12 6.34
N LEU A 40 2.06 -9.43 6.08
CA LEU A 40 1.55 -8.34 6.91
C LEU A 40 0.45 -8.79 7.87
N LEU A 41 0.02 -10.05 7.80
CA LEU A 41 -1.05 -10.60 8.63
C LEU A 41 -0.50 -11.42 9.81
N PRO A 42 -1.20 -11.40 10.96
CA PRO A 42 -1.00 -12.40 12.00
C PRO A 42 -1.17 -13.82 11.44
N GLU A 43 -0.47 -14.79 12.03
CA GLU A 43 -0.41 -16.17 11.53
C GLU A 43 -1.81 -16.80 11.42
N GLU A 44 -2.64 -16.58 12.43
CA GLU A 44 -4.04 -17.02 12.53
C GLU A 44 -4.96 -16.41 11.45
N ARG A 45 -4.54 -15.34 10.79
CA ARG A 45 -5.31 -14.65 9.74
C ARG A 45 -4.75 -14.82 8.34
N ARG A 46 -3.66 -15.57 8.14
CA ARG A 46 -3.00 -15.71 6.82
C ARG A 46 -3.91 -16.29 5.73
N ASN A 47 -4.93 -17.06 6.09
CA ASN A 47 -5.94 -17.55 5.14
C ASN A 47 -6.83 -16.44 4.54
N GLN A 48 -6.79 -15.22 5.08
CA GLN A 48 -7.48 -14.03 4.58
C GLN A 48 -6.58 -13.18 3.67
N ALA A 49 -5.32 -13.57 3.45
CA ALA A 49 -4.38 -12.82 2.63
C ALA A 49 -4.87 -12.70 1.18
N VAL A 50 -4.61 -11.54 0.57
CA VAL A 50 -4.83 -11.32 -0.86
C VAL A 50 -3.52 -11.31 -1.62
N GLY A 51 -3.58 -11.47 -2.95
CA GLY A 51 -2.42 -11.41 -3.82
C GLY A 51 -1.89 -9.98 -4.01
N THR A 52 -0.67 -9.89 -4.55
CA THR A 52 0.03 -8.62 -4.77
C THR A 52 -0.76 -7.63 -5.62
N SER A 53 -1.41 -8.09 -6.70
CA SER A 53 -2.20 -7.23 -7.58
C SER A 53 -3.42 -6.67 -6.85
N GLN A 54 -4.10 -7.49 -6.04
CA GLN A 54 -5.25 -7.02 -5.26
C GLN A 54 -4.86 -5.98 -4.19
N VAL A 55 -3.65 -6.05 -3.63
CA VAL A 55 -3.14 -4.97 -2.75
C VAL A 55 -2.94 -3.69 -3.56
N ALA A 56 -2.43 -3.78 -4.79
CA ALA A 56 -2.29 -2.62 -5.67
C ALA A 56 -3.65 -2.00 -6.01
N ASP A 57 -4.65 -2.82 -6.35
CA ASP A 57 -6.01 -2.36 -6.62
C ASP A 57 -6.61 -1.63 -5.40
N ALA A 58 -6.46 -2.20 -4.20
CA ALA A 58 -6.93 -1.57 -2.96
C ALA A 58 -6.25 -0.23 -2.67
N ILE A 59 -4.97 -0.08 -3.03
CA ILE A 59 -4.25 1.21 -2.91
C ILE A 59 -4.80 2.22 -3.92
N ILE A 60 -5.03 1.81 -5.17
CA ILE A 60 -5.59 2.68 -6.22
C ILE A 60 -6.97 3.18 -5.82
N GLU A 61 -7.82 2.33 -5.24
CA GLU A 61 -9.14 2.72 -4.73
C GLU A 61 -9.06 3.81 -3.64
N LYS A 62 -8.01 3.82 -2.81
CA LYS A 62 -7.81 4.85 -1.76
C LYS A 62 -7.16 6.14 -2.28
N LEU A 63 -6.76 6.21 -3.56
CA LEU A 63 -6.22 7.43 -4.18
C LEU A 63 -7.32 8.39 -4.66
N GLY A 64 -8.55 7.90 -4.82
CA GLY A 64 -9.72 8.66 -5.27
C GLY A 64 -10.22 9.69 -4.26
#